data_AF-W9X9F5-F1
#
_entry.id   AF-W9X9F5-F1
#
_cell.length_a   1.000
_cell.length_b   1.000
_cell.length_c   1.000
_cell.angle_alpha   90.00
_cell.angle_beta   90.00
_cell.angle_gamma   90.00
#
_symmetry.space_group_name_H-M   'P 1'
#
loop_
_entity.id
_entity.type
_entity.pdbx_description
1 polymer ?
#
loop_
_entity_poly.entity_id
_entity_poly.type
_entity_poly.pdbx_seq_one_letter_code
_entity_poly.pdbx_strand_id
1 'polypeptide(L)' 'LTFGTGSVGLVCTEATYVHLVEPHWNAMVEGRVIARAHRTGQDKPVTVWRCVVENCVEESIVRKQKRKLCL' A
#
# COMPACT_ATOMS: atom_id res chain seq x y z
N LEU A 1 -2.68 -9.79 3.48
CA LEU A 1 -3.23 -10.05 2.12
C LEU A 1 -2.09 -9.98 1.13
N THR A 2 -2.06 -10.86 0.13
CA THR A 2 -1.11 -10.78 -1.00
C THR A 2 -1.61 -9.77 -2.03
N PHE A 3 -0.71 -9.10 -2.76
CA PHE A 3 -1.11 -8.09 -3.76
C PHE A 3 -2.02 -8.65 -4.86
N GLY A 4 -1.85 -9.90 -5.25
CA GLY A 4 -2.67 -10.54 -6.30
C GLY A 4 -4.13 -10.78 -5.88
N THR A 5 -4.36 -11.26 -4.65
CA THR A 5 -5.70 -11.61 -4.16
C THR A 5 -6.35 -10.49 -3.37
N GLY A 6 -5.56 -9.61 -2.74
CA GLY A 6 -6.05 -8.49 -1.95
C GLY A 6 -6.33 -7.21 -2.70
N SER A 7 -5.83 -7.06 -3.92
CA SER A 7 -6.13 -5.88 -4.75
C SER A 7 -7.47 -5.99 -5.50
N VAL A 8 -8.04 -7.20 -5.62
CA VAL A 8 -9.24 -7.47 -6.41
C VAL A 8 -10.33 -8.10 -5.54
N GLY A 9 -11.48 -7.43 -5.42
CA GLY A 9 -12.73 -8.04 -4.96
C GLY A 9 -13.01 -8.03 -3.45
N LEU A 10 -12.02 -7.90 -2.56
CA LEU A 10 -12.26 -7.87 -1.11
C LEU A 10 -12.53 -6.44 -0.59
N VAL A 11 -13.53 -6.30 0.28
CA VAL A 11 -13.86 -5.06 1.00
C VAL A 11 -13.43 -5.21 2.45
N CYS A 12 -12.64 -4.26 2.97
CA CYS A 12 -12.07 -4.33 4.32
C CYS A 12 -12.30 -3.00 5.07
N THR A 13 -13.56 -2.67 5.32
CA THR A 13 -14.04 -1.41 5.94
C THR A 13 -13.91 -1.36 7.47
N GLU A 14 -13.26 -2.35 8.08
CA GLU A 14 -12.95 -2.34 9.52
C GLU A 14 -11.45 -2.23 9.80
N ALA A 15 -10.62 -2.35 8.76
CA ALA A 15 -9.17 -2.36 8.91
C ALA A 15 -8.64 -0.94 9.18
N THR A 16 -8.17 -0.71 10.40
CA THR A 16 -7.61 0.58 10.83
C THR A 16 -6.09 0.67 10.59
N TYR A 17 -5.41 -0.48 10.51
CA TYR A 17 -3.96 -0.57 10.32
C TYR A 17 -3.62 -1.33 9.06
N VAL A 18 -2.79 -0.74 8.20
CA VAL A 18 -2.30 -1.36 6.97
C VAL A 18 -0.77 -1.43 7.03
N HIS A 19 -0.23 -2.64 7.01
CA HIS A 19 1.21 -2.88 6.96
C HIS A 19 1.62 -3.32 5.55
N LEU A 20 2.39 -2.48 4.86
CA LEU A 20 3.05 -2.82 3.61
C LEU A 20 4.42 -3.38 3.94
N VAL A 21 4.54 -4.70 3.90
CA VAL A 21 5.75 -5.43 4.27
C VAL A 21 6.80 -5.37 3.16
N GLU A 22 6.37 -5.40 1.91
CA GLU A 22 7.24 -5.35 0.73
C GLU A 22 6.75 -4.27 -0.25
N PRO A 23 7.66 -3.42 -0.79
CA PRO A 23 7.28 -2.41 -1.76
C PRO A 23 7.07 -3.01 -3.16
N HIS A 24 6.00 -2.59 -3.83
CA HIS A 24 5.66 -3.08 -5.16
C HIS A 24 6.16 -2.15 -6.29
N TRP A 25 6.58 -2.66 -7.44
CA TRP A 25 7.09 -1.83 -8.55
C TRP A 25 6.11 -0.76 -9.06
N ASN A 26 4.81 -0.96 -8.83
CA ASN A 26 3.75 -0.06 -9.22
C ASN A 26 3.04 0.52 -7.98
N ALA A 27 3.28 1.79 -7.70
CA ALA A 27 2.69 2.49 -6.56
C ALA A 27 1.15 2.56 -6.62
N MET A 28 0.56 2.52 -7.82
CA MET A 28 -0.90 2.52 -7.97
C MET A 28 -1.54 1.25 -7.41
N VAL A 29 -0.83 0.12 -7.43
CA VAL A 29 -1.34 -1.13 -6.86
C VAL A 29 -1.41 -1.02 -5.34
N GLU A 30 -0.39 -0.45 -4.70
CA GLU A 30 -0.40 -0.17 -3.26
C GLU A 30 -1.54 0.78 -2.89
N GLY A 31 -1.71 1.87 -3.65
CA GLY A 31 -2.80 2.83 -3.44
C GLY A 31 -4.19 2.18 -3.51
N ARG A 32 -4.41 1.24 -4.45
CA ARG A 32 -5.66 0.49 -4.54
C ARG A 32 -5.90 -0.41 -3.33
N VAL A 33 -4.85 -1.03 -2.78
CA VAL A 33 -4.95 -1.86 -1.57
C VAL A 33 -5.26 -0.99 -0.35
N ILE A 34 -4.58 0.15 -0.19
CA ILE A 34 -4.82 1.11 0.90
C ILE A 34 -6.25 1.66 0.84
N ALA A 35 -6.75 2.00 -0.36
CA ALA A 35 -8.11 2.49 -0.58
C ALA A 35 -9.20 1.45 -0.24
N ARG A 36 -8.86 0.16 -0.02
CA ARG A 36 -9.81 -0.82 0.51
C ARG A 36 -10.05 -0.66 2.00
N ALA A 37 -9.01 -0.27 2.75
CA ALA A 37 -9.09 0.07 4.17
C ALA A 37 -9.60 1.50 4.36
N HIS A 38 -9.15 2.44 3.52
CA HIS A 38 -9.63 3.82 3.53
C HIS A 38 -10.85 3.97 2.61
N ARG A 39 -12.03 3.57 3.10
CA ARG A 39 -13.30 3.65 2.36
C ARG A 39 -14.35 4.46 3.12
N THR A 40 -15.25 5.11 2.38
CA THR A 40 -16.42 5.81 2.92
C THR A 40 -17.24 4.88 3.82
N GLY A 41 -17.46 5.29 5.07
CA GLY A 41 -18.13 4.49 6.10
C GLY A 41 -17.21 4.02 7.24
N GLN A 42 -15.92 4.35 7.19
CA GLN A 42 -14.99 4.07 8.28
C GLN A 42 -14.69 5.33 9.09
N ASP A 43 -15.19 5.38 10.33
CA ASP A 43 -14.99 6.52 11.25
C ASP A 43 -13.60 6.54 11.92
N LYS A 44 -12.87 5.43 11.85
CA LYS A 44 -11.56 5.28 12.49
C LYS A 44 -10.42 5.73 11.55
N PRO A 45 -9.40 6.44 12.06
CA PRO A 45 -8.28 6.90 11.25
C PRO A 45 -7.46 5.71 10.74
N VAL A 46 -7.27 5.61 9.43
CA VAL A 46 -6.47 4.53 8.82
C VAL A 46 -5.00 4.92 8.86
N THR A 47 -4.18 4.10 9.55
CA THR A 47 -2.72 4.28 9.61
C THR A 47 -2.03 3.30 8.68
N VAL A 48 -1.19 3.81 7.78
CA VAL A 48 -0.43 3.01 6.82
C VAL A 48 1.04 3.00 7.21
N TRP A 49 1.57 1.82 7.51
CA TRP A 49 2.98 1.58 7.81
C TRP A 49 3.63 0.95 6.58
N ARG A 50 4.70 1.57 6.09
CA ARG A 50 5.54 1.01 5.04
C ARG A 50 6.86 0.57 5.63
N CYS A 51 7.12 -0.73 5.59
CA CYS A 51 8.41 -1.30 5.94
C CYS A 51 9.32 -1.20 4.71
N VAL A 52 10.51 -0.63 4.89
CA VAL A 52 11.55 -0.57 3.86
C VAL A 52 12.86 -0.92 4.55
N VAL A 53 13.54 -1.92 4.03
CA VAL A 53 14.86 -2.33 4.52
C VAL A 53 15.93 -1.44 3.91
N GLU A 54 16.75 -0.85 4.76
CA GLU A 54 17.88 -0.01 4.34
C GLU A 54 18.99 -0.85 3.70
N ASN A 55 19.73 -0.26 2.76
CA ASN A 55 20.79 -0.93 1.98
C ASN A 55 20.31 -2.16 1.19
N CYS A 56 19.02 -2.20 0.82
CA CYS A 56 18.43 -3.29 0.04
C CYS A 56 17.91 -2.79 -1.31
N VAL A 57 17.59 -3.72 -2.21
CA VAL A 57 16.93 -3.45 -3.50
C VAL A 57 15.60 -2.70 -3.34
N GLU A 58 14.96 -2.81 -2.17
CA GLU A 58 13.71 -2.13 -1.80
C GLU A 58 13.81 -0.60 -1.91
N GLU A 59 14.95 0.01 -1.53
CA GLU A 59 15.16 1.46 -1.66
C GLU A 59 15.09 1.91 -3.13
N SER A 60 15.68 1.10 -4.02
CA SER A 60 15.66 1.37 -5.46
C SER A 60 14.25 1.29 -6.02
N ILE A 61 13.42 0.37 -5.51
CA ILE A 61 12.01 0.25 -5.90
C ILE A 61 11.24 1.49 -5.45
N VAL A 62 11.38 1.91 -4.19
CA VAL A 62 10.71 3.11 -3.65
C VAL A 62 11.15 4.38 -4.40
N ARG A 63 12.42 4.50 -4.76
CA ARG A 63 12.90 5.62 -5.58
C ARG A 63 12.25 5.64 -6.97
N LYS A 64 12.09 4.47 -7.60
CA LYS A 64 11.40 4.35 -8.89
C LYS A 64 9.91 4.68 -8.76
N GLN A 65 9.25 4.27 -7.68
CA GLN A 65 7.86 4.63 -7.41
C GLN A 65 7.69 6.15 -7.31
N LYS A 66 8.52 6.82 -6.51
CA LYS A 66 8.49 8.29 -6.35
C LYS A 66 8.67 9.01 -7.69
N ARG A 67 9.59 8.54 -8.52
CA ARG A 67 9.80 9.11 -9.87
C ARG A 67 8.56 8.95 -10.75
N LYS A 68 7.88 7.81 -10.71
CA LYS A 68 6.66 7.57 -11.49
C LYS A 68 5.44 8.36 -11.00
N LEU A 69 5.39 8.71 -9.71
CA LEU A 69 4.32 9.52 -9.10
C LEU A 69 4.49 11.03 -9.35
N CYS A 70 5.71 11.48 -9.61
CA CYS A 70 6.02 12.88 -9.90
C CYS A 70 5.82 13.25 -11.39
N LEU A 71 5.57 12.25 -12.24
CA LEU A 71 5.22 12.40 -13.66
C LEU A 71 3.69 12.38 -13.80
#